data_AF-A0A0F2QQP5-F1
#
_entry.id   AF-A0A0F2QQP5-F1
#
_cell.length_a   1.000
_cell.length_b   1.000
_cell.length_c   1.000
_cell.angle_alpha   90.00
_cell.angle_beta   90.00
_cell.angle_gamma   90.00
#
_symmetry.space_group_name_H-M   'P 1'
#
loop_
_entity.id
_entity.type
_entity.pdbx_description
1 polymer ?
#
loop_
_entity_poly.entity_id
_entity_poly.type
_entity_poly.pdbx_seq_one_letter_code
_entity_poly.pdbx_strand_id
1 'polypeptide(L)'
;MRKAAVERKNPSNLSVTLTLSKGHALPPPKVRDWLEEVCGADMALYSAEKSLALKTLGYDDDGPEYVMTFSASSVDEIVECLLGQRELDASFGPPLRSRFGVKAEAPDELVLPPAGRVSATPRDCDPWVAEVLDEAGAPQASIELNGQTIAFEGLPREHWRSEATNDLIRISILRQSVTVKFLAAQLLDRTHSLDRLIRSVEFWLSLVSCGGRFRILKLNRYSPDMQIKGMTSNLDPVLERGLDLLKAARTLYAYCQIDSPTISYESLTERARQIIHAAQQLDLRQAADSWVICECRPENVEELAERLSGGVTLLMTFPVDLGDDILAFSVAYAVRPEWRGATLKLHATSRFPLRGCRLERNDPVKDYESFVAGIRGEVSPALHAHIPLIVIDAEPTAEAES
;
A
#
# COMPACT_ATOMS: atom_id res chain seq x y z
N MET A 1 12.46 -0.83 27.09
CA MET A 1 13.93 -1.00 27.00
C MET A 1 14.59 0.32 27.36
N ARG A 2 15.66 0.32 28.18
CA ARG A 2 16.18 1.56 28.80
C ARG A 2 17.64 1.87 28.50
N LYS A 3 18.52 0.91 28.72
CA LYS A 3 19.96 1.08 28.56
C LYS A 3 20.51 -0.11 27.80
N ALA A 4 21.49 0.16 26.95
CA ALA A 4 22.27 -0.84 26.26
C ALA A 4 23.74 -0.70 26.65
N ALA A 5 24.45 -1.83 26.76
CA ALA A 5 25.90 -1.87 26.85
C ALA A 5 26.42 -2.89 25.84
N VAL A 6 27.47 -2.53 25.09
CA VAL A 6 28.09 -3.39 24.09
C VAL A 6 29.45 -3.84 24.61
N GLU A 7 29.64 -5.14 24.78
CA GLU A 7 30.92 -5.72 25.16
C GLU A 7 31.40 -6.69 24.07
N ARG A 8 32.62 -6.47 23.56
CA ARG A 8 33.34 -7.43 22.72
C ARG A 8 34.12 -8.40 23.61
N LYS A 9 33.43 -9.34 24.25
CA LYS A 9 34.09 -10.36 25.09
C LYS A 9 34.91 -11.37 24.26
N ASN A 10 34.54 -11.59 22.99
CA ASN A 10 35.23 -12.49 22.05
C ASN A 10 35.42 -11.80 20.69
N PRO A 11 36.51 -12.10 19.94
CA PRO A 11 36.75 -11.49 18.63
C PRO A 11 35.73 -11.90 17.56
N SER A 12 35.03 -13.02 17.78
CA SER A 12 34.04 -13.61 16.87
C SER A 12 32.58 -13.42 17.30
N ASN A 13 32.31 -12.97 18.54
CA ASN A 13 30.95 -12.79 19.06
C ASN A 13 30.78 -11.40 19.70
N LEU A 14 29.73 -10.69 19.29
CA LEU A 14 29.30 -9.44 19.88
C LEU A 14 28.23 -9.72 20.94
N SER A 15 28.38 -9.12 22.11
CA SER A 15 27.36 -9.18 23.17
C SER A 15 26.77 -7.80 23.43
N VAL A 16 25.44 -7.73 23.42
CA VAL A 16 24.71 -6.51 23.77
C VAL A 16 23.81 -6.82 24.94
N THR A 17 23.97 -6.07 26.02
CA THR A 17 23.19 -6.22 27.24
C THR A 17 22.16 -5.11 27.32
N LEU A 18 20.88 -5.48 27.37
CA LEU A 18 19.74 -4.58 27.44
C LEU A 18 19.08 -4.69 28.80
N THR A 19 18.75 -3.54 29.38
CA THR A 19 17.96 -3.46 30.61
C THR A 19 16.49 -3.21 30.26
N LEU A 20 15.62 -4.15 30.64
CA LEU A 20 14.17 -4.08 30.45
C LEU A 20 13.49 -3.76 31.77
N SER A 21 12.72 -2.68 31.85
CA SER A 21 11.92 -2.32 33.02
C SER A 21 10.44 -2.68 32.79
N LYS A 22 9.75 -3.15 33.82
CA LYS A 22 8.30 -3.31 33.81
C LYS A 22 7.65 -2.17 34.61
N GLY A 23 7.18 -1.13 33.92
CA GLY A 23 6.48 0.00 34.56
C GLY A 23 5.96 1.04 33.55
N HIS A 24 4.89 1.75 33.92
CA HIS A 24 4.35 2.89 33.16
C HIS A 24 4.88 4.19 33.75
N ALA A 25 5.72 4.91 33.02
CA ALA A 25 6.13 6.26 33.40
C ALA A 25 4.95 7.23 33.17
N LEU A 26 4.32 7.67 34.24
CA LEU A 26 3.25 8.67 34.19
C LEU A 26 3.81 10.06 34.55
N PRO A 27 3.54 11.11 33.76
CA PRO A 27 3.92 12.46 34.13
C PRO A 27 3.11 12.93 35.37
N PRO A 28 3.67 13.81 36.22
CA PRO A 28 3.07 14.19 37.52
C PRO A 28 1.58 14.60 37.50
N PRO A 29 1.05 15.35 36.50
CA PRO A 29 -0.36 15.73 36.52
C PRO A 29 -1.33 14.59 36.16
N LYS A 30 -0.86 13.46 35.62
CA LYS A 30 -1.72 12.34 35.16
C LYS A 30 -1.81 11.17 36.15
N VAL A 31 -1.06 11.23 37.25
CA VAL A 31 -1.02 10.15 38.24
C VAL A 31 -2.36 10.04 38.97
N ARG A 32 -2.99 11.17 39.30
CA ARG A 32 -4.31 11.17 39.97
C ARG A 32 -5.39 10.62 39.05
N ASP A 33 -5.50 11.15 37.84
CA ASP A 33 -6.53 10.73 36.88
C ASP A 33 -6.39 9.24 36.52
N TRP A 34 -5.16 8.75 36.35
CA TRP A 34 -4.90 7.33 36.10
C TRP A 34 -5.26 6.45 37.31
N LEU A 35 -4.94 6.88 38.53
CA LEU A 35 -5.33 6.14 39.75
C LEU A 35 -6.86 6.14 39.94
N GLU A 36 -7.54 7.24 39.60
CA GLU A 36 -9.01 7.35 39.64
C GLU A 36 -9.67 6.46 38.57
N GLU A 37 -9.11 6.41 37.36
CA GLU A 37 -9.58 5.57 36.25
C GLU A 37 -9.37 4.07 36.53
N VAL A 38 -8.20 3.68 37.06
CA VAL A 38 -7.85 2.28 37.30
C VAL A 38 -8.50 1.72 38.56
N CYS A 39 -8.65 2.51 39.62
CA CYS A 39 -9.23 2.03 40.88
C CYS A 39 -10.76 2.09 40.90
N GLY A 40 -11.39 2.98 40.12
CA GLY A 40 -12.84 3.17 40.13
C GLY A 40 -13.42 3.37 41.54
N ALA A 41 -14.67 2.94 41.77
CA ALA A 41 -15.33 3.00 43.09
C ALA A 41 -15.02 1.78 44.00
N ASP A 42 -14.11 0.89 43.60
CA ASP A 42 -13.81 -0.34 44.33
C ASP A 42 -12.73 -0.12 45.40
N MET A 43 -13.18 0.01 46.65
CA MET A 43 -12.33 0.23 47.82
C MET A 43 -11.40 -0.95 48.15
N ALA A 44 -11.74 -2.17 47.74
CA ALA A 44 -10.87 -3.34 47.96
C ALA A 44 -9.67 -3.29 47.01
N LEU A 45 -9.92 -2.92 45.75
CA LEU A 45 -8.88 -2.73 44.73
C LEU A 45 -7.95 -1.57 45.11
N TYR A 46 -8.51 -0.45 45.56
CA TYR A 46 -7.75 0.67 46.10
C TYR A 46 -6.86 0.28 47.30
N SER A 47 -7.39 -0.51 48.24
CA SER A 47 -6.64 -0.96 49.43
C SER A 47 -5.48 -1.90 49.05
N ALA A 48 -5.69 -2.79 48.07
CA ALA A 48 -4.66 -3.66 47.53
C ALA A 48 -3.54 -2.85 46.84
N GLU A 49 -3.91 -1.88 46.00
CA GLU A 49 -2.97 -0.98 45.31
C GLU A 49 -2.19 -0.09 46.30
N LYS A 50 -2.84 0.43 47.36
CA LYS A 50 -2.14 1.16 48.43
C LYS A 50 -1.19 0.28 49.23
N SER A 51 -1.59 -0.96 49.52
CA SER A 51 -0.73 -1.93 50.20
C SER A 51 0.47 -2.29 49.33
N LEU A 52 0.28 -2.42 48.02
CA LEU A 52 1.34 -2.60 47.04
C LEU A 52 2.28 -1.38 47.02
N ALA A 53 1.74 -0.16 46.93
CA ALA A 53 2.52 1.08 46.95
C ALA A 53 3.37 1.25 48.23
N LEU A 54 2.85 0.83 49.38
CA LEU A 54 3.61 0.80 50.64
C LEU A 54 4.72 -0.27 50.63
N LYS A 55 4.44 -1.45 50.06
CA LYS A 55 5.46 -2.52 49.90
C LYS A 55 6.56 -2.11 48.93
N THR A 56 6.23 -1.33 47.91
CA THR A 56 7.17 -0.84 46.90
C THR A 56 7.80 0.51 47.27
N LEU A 57 7.56 1.02 48.48
CA LEU A 57 8.10 2.32 48.92
C LEU A 57 9.63 2.32 48.97
N GLY A 58 10.24 3.29 48.28
CA GLY A 58 11.69 3.45 48.18
C GLY A 58 12.34 2.62 47.08
N TYR A 59 11.57 1.82 46.34
CA TYR A 59 12.00 1.26 45.06
C TYR A 59 11.81 2.29 43.95
N ASP A 60 12.65 2.22 42.91
CA ASP A 60 12.48 3.07 41.73
C ASP A 60 11.11 2.80 41.06
N ASP A 61 10.48 3.87 40.55
CA ASP A 61 9.11 3.88 39.98
C ASP A 61 8.92 2.95 38.76
N ASP A 62 10.02 2.38 38.30
CA ASP A 62 10.16 1.72 37.02
C ASP A 62 10.02 0.19 37.08
N GLY A 63 9.81 -0.33 38.29
CA GLY A 63 9.62 -1.75 38.56
C GLY A 63 10.91 -2.57 38.46
N PRO A 64 10.81 -3.91 38.41
CA PRO A 64 11.98 -4.77 38.24
C PRO A 64 12.62 -4.60 36.85
N GLU A 65 13.94 -4.56 36.86
CA GLU A 65 14.82 -4.53 35.71
C GLU A 65 15.33 -5.94 35.39
N TYR A 66 15.15 -6.38 34.15
CA TYR A 66 15.72 -7.62 33.64
C TYR A 66 16.94 -7.29 32.78
N VAL A 67 18.03 -7.99 33.04
CA VAL A 67 19.24 -7.92 32.23
C VAL A 67 19.14 -8.99 31.16
N MET A 68 19.19 -8.60 29.89
CA MET A 68 19.13 -9.52 28.77
C MET A 68 20.34 -9.32 27.88
N THR A 69 21.09 -10.39 27.61
CA THR A 69 22.30 -10.33 26.78
C THR A 69 22.12 -11.15 25.52
N PHE A 70 22.24 -10.51 24.36
CA PHE A 70 22.21 -11.17 23.04
C PHE A 70 23.60 -11.61 22.64
N SER A 71 23.69 -12.71 21.89
CA SER A 71 24.89 -13.10 21.17
C SER A 71 24.65 -12.99 19.66
N ALA A 72 25.55 -12.30 18.96
CA ALA A 72 25.46 -12.14 17.50
C ALA A 72 26.83 -12.25 16.84
N SER A 73 26.83 -12.68 15.58
CA SER A 73 28.04 -12.77 14.76
C SER A 73 28.40 -11.43 14.12
N SER A 74 27.43 -10.52 13.99
CA SER A 74 27.63 -9.16 13.48
C SER A 74 26.76 -8.14 14.22
N VAL A 75 27.13 -6.87 14.09
CA VAL A 75 26.35 -5.74 14.62
C VAL A 75 24.99 -5.63 13.93
N ASP A 76 24.95 -5.92 12.62
CA ASP A 76 23.73 -5.80 11.83
C ASP A 76 22.65 -6.75 12.32
N GLU A 77 23.02 -7.96 12.77
CA GLU A 77 22.08 -8.92 13.35
C GLU A 77 21.41 -8.39 14.61
N ILE A 78 22.16 -7.65 15.45
CA ILE A 78 21.61 -7.03 16.66
C ILE A 78 20.61 -5.93 16.27
N VAL A 79 20.97 -5.09 15.30
CA VAL A 79 20.08 -4.02 14.83
C VAL A 79 18.82 -4.59 14.20
N GLU A 80 18.92 -5.65 13.39
CA GLU A 80 17.79 -6.37 12.83
C GLU A 80 16.89 -6.97 13.92
N CYS A 81 17.49 -7.56 14.96
CA CYS A 81 16.75 -8.07 16.12
C CYS A 81 15.98 -6.98 16.86
N LEU A 82 16.58 -5.81 17.03
CA LEU A 82 15.96 -4.66 17.68
C LEU A 82 14.86 -4.00 16.81
N LEU A 83 14.88 -4.20 15.49
CA LEU A 83 13.81 -3.81 14.57
C LEU A 83 12.73 -4.91 14.42
N GLY A 84 12.88 -6.04 15.09
CA GLY A 84 11.97 -7.18 14.96
C GLY A 84 12.09 -7.95 13.64
N GLN A 85 13.15 -7.71 12.89
CA GLN A 85 13.41 -8.33 11.59
C GLN A 85 14.09 -9.70 11.74
N ARG A 86 14.65 -9.99 12.92
CA ARG A 86 15.38 -11.23 13.21
C ARG A 86 15.23 -11.67 14.66
N GLU A 87 15.27 -12.98 14.89
CA GLU A 87 15.37 -13.57 16.23
C GLU A 87 16.82 -13.91 16.55
N LEU A 88 17.26 -13.55 17.75
CA LEU A 88 18.58 -13.89 18.29
C LEU A 88 18.49 -14.68 19.59
N ASP A 89 19.51 -15.50 19.84
CA ASP A 89 19.69 -16.17 21.12
C ASP A 89 20.08 -15.14 22.19
N ALA A 90 19.40 -15.20 23.32
CA ALA A 90 19.60 -14.33 24.46
C ALA A 90 19.71 -15.12 25.77
N SER A 91 20.57 -14.65 26.66
CA SER A 91 20.63 -15.10 28.05
C SER A 91 19.97 -14.06 28.95
N PHE A 92 19.20 -14.52 29.93
CA PHE A 92 18.49 -13.66 30.87
C PHE A 92 19.13 -13.72 32.25
N GLY A 93 19.44 -12.56 32.80
CA GLY A 93 19.87 -12.39 34.18
C GLY A 93 18.69 -12.36 35.16
N PRO A 94 18.96 -12.45 36.47
CA PRO A 94 17.93 -12.38 37.50
C PRO A 94 17.21 -11.02 37.48
N PRO A 95 15.96 -10.95 37.95
CA PRO A 95 15.25 -9.68 38.11
C PRO A 95 15.96 -8.83 39.17
N LEU A 96 16.25 -7.58 38.83
CA LEU A 96 16.90 -6.62 39.72
C LEU A 96 15.94 -5.50 40.09
N ARG A 97 15.98 -5.03 41.33
CA ARG A 97 15.29 -3.82 41.76
C ARG A 97 16.27 -2.88 42.44
N SER A 98 16.12 -1.60 42.16
CA SER A 98 16.84 -0.52 42.83
C SER A 98 15.99 -0.01 43.98
N ARG A 99 16.55 0.02 45.19
CA ARG A 99 15.94 0.59 46.39
C ARG A 99 16.92 1.57 47.03
N PHE A 100 16.53 2.84 47.20
CA PHE A 100 17.41 3.90 47.72
C PHE A 100 18.76 3.99 46.97
N GLY A 101 18.75 3.77 45.64
CA GLY A 101 19.96 3.78 44.81
C GLY A 101 20.82 2.52 44.88
N VAL A 102 20.41 1.49 45.63
CA VAL A 102 21.10 0.18 45.70
C VAL A 102 20.34 -0.83 44.85
N LYS A 103 21.01 -1.41 43.85
CA LYS A 103 20.46 -2.50 43.02
C LYS A 103 20.70 -3.86 43.68
N ALA A 104 19.64 -4.64 43.84
CA ALA A 104 19.67 -6.00 44.37
C ALA A 104 18.70 -6.91 43.62
N GLU A 105 18.86 -8.23 43.75
CA GLU A 105 17.91 -9.20 43.19
C GLU A 105 16.52 -9.04 43.84
N ALA A 106 15.48 -9.20 43.03
CA ALA A 106 14.09 -9.14 43.47
C ALA A 106 13.52 -10.57 43.55
N PRO A 107 13.63 -11.27 44.70
CA PRO A 107 13.31 -12.69 44.81
C PRO A 107 11.82 -13.02 44.61
N ASP A 108 10.94 -12.02 44.78
CA ASP A 108 9.50 -12.16 44.62
C ASP A 108 9.02 -11.94 43.17
N GLU A 109 9.93 -11.64 42.24
CA GLU A 109 9.62 -11.37 40.84
C GLU A 109 9.79 -12.62 39.95
N LEU A 110 9.08 -12.65 38.83
CA LEU A 110 9.13 -13.78 37.91
C LEU A 110 10.55 -13.98 37.35
N VAL A 111 11.16 -15.13 37.63
CA VAL A 111 12.44 -15.51 37.03
C VAL A 111 12.21 -15.96 35.59
N LEU A 112 12.84 -15.26 34.65
CA LEU A 112 12.83 -15.67 33.24
C LEU A 112 13.69 -16.93 33.04
N PRO A 113 13.38 -17.78 32.04
CA PRO A 113 14.25 -18.89 31.68
C PRO A 113 15.68 -18.38 31.40
N PRO A 114 16.73 -19.16 31.74
CA PRO A 114 18.11 -18.67 31.65
C PRO A 114 18.57 -18.36 30.21
N ALA A 115 17.93 -18.97 29.21
CA ALA A 115 18.18 -18.72 27.80
C ALA A 115 16.86 -18.81 26.99
N GLY A 116 16.82 -18.10 25.86
CA GLY A 116 15.71 -18.16 24.92
C GLY A 116 16.02 -17.40 23.63
N ARG A 117 15.08 -17.43 22.69
CA ARG A 117 15.13 -16.64 21.46
C ARG A 117 14.28 -15.39 21.61
N VAL A 118 14.82 -14.26 21.21
CA VAL A 118 14.19 -12.95 21.38
C VAL A 118 14.15 -12.23 20.04
N SER A 119 13.01 -11.61 19.78
CA SER A 119 12.83 -10.57 18.77
C SER A 119 12.16 -9.38 19.46
N ALA A 120 12.55 -8.16 19.09
CA ALA A 120 11.89 -6.97 19.59
C ALA A 120 10.70 -6.62 18.71
N THR A 121 9.55 -6.27 19.29
CA THR A 121 8.52 -5.57 18.53
C THR A 121 8.95 -4.09 18.46
N PRO A 122 9.30 -3.55 17.28
CA PRO A 122 9.67 -2.15 17.18
C PRO A 122 8.48 -1.29 17.61
N ARG A 123 8.76 -0.21 18.33
CA ARG A 123 7.73 0.78 18.64
C ARG A 123 7.51 1.62 17.38
N ASP A 124 6.30 1.62 16.86
CA ASP A 124 5.93 2.53 15.78
C ASP A 124 6.21 3.97 16.22
N CYS A 125 6.86 4.73 15.35
CA CYS A 125 6.99 6.16 15.51
C CYS A 125 6.09 6.89 14.52
N ASP A 126 5.99 8.22 14.67
CA ASP A 126 5.22 9.06 13.76
C ASP A 126 5.54 8.71 12.29
N PRO A 127 4.53 8.69 11.40
CA PRO A 127 4.72 8.42 10.00
C PRO A 127 5.67 9.46 9.38
N TRP A 128 6.46 9.00 8.40
CA TRP A 128 7.34 9.84 7.62
C TRP A 128 6.66 10.16 6.31
N VAL A 129 6.71 11.42 5.88
CA VAL A 129 6.33 11.79 4.52
C VAL A 129 7.61 11.99 3.73
N ALA A 130 7.86 11.09 2.78
CA ALA A 130 8.98 11.24 1.84
C ALA A 130 8.49 11.98 0.60
N GLU A 131 9.23 12.98 0.15
CA GLU A 131 8.90 13.78 -1.04
C GLU A 131 10.06 13.76 -2.03
N VAL A 132 9.78 13.43 -3.28
CA VAL A 132 10.72 13.55 -4.40
C VAL A 132 10.75 14.99 -4.88
N LEU A 133 11.94 15.54 -5.10
CA LEU A 133 12.13 16.93 -5.51
C LEU A 133 12.62 17.01 -6.95
N ASP A 134 12.08 17.97 -7.71
CA ASP A 134 12.60 18.30 -9.04
C ASP A 134 13.90 19.13 -8.98
N GLU A 135 14.39 19.55 -10.15
CA GLU A 135 15.59 20.37 -10.27
C GLU A 135 15.48 21.70 -9.50
N ALA A 136 14.29 22.30 -9.49
CA ALA A 136 13.97 23.56 -8.83
C ALA A 136 13.69 23.40 -7.31
N GLY A 137 13.63 22.16 -6.81
CA GLY A 137 13.35 21.84 -5.41
C GLY A 137 11.86 21.82 -5.06
N ALA A 138 10.96 21.76 -6.05
CA ALA A 138 9.53 21.59 -5.81
C ALA A 138 9.17 20.09 -5.69
N PRO A 139 8.19 19.73 -4.83
CA PRO A 139 7.77 18.34 -4.65
C PRO A 139 7.02 17.82 -5.88
N GLN A 140 7.47 16.69 -6.44
CA GLN A 140 6.85 16.01 -7.60
C GLN A 140 5.96 14.84 -7.18
N ALA A 141 6.39 14.09 -6.17
CA ALA A 141 5.64 12.97 -5.61
C ALA A 141 5.87 12.89 -4.11
N SER A 142 4.87 12.40 -3.37
CA SER A 142 4.97 12.20 -1.93
C SER A 142 4.39 10.86 -1.51
N ILE A 143 4.96 10.28 -0.47
CA ILE A 143 4.46 9.02 0.11
C ILE A 143 4.60 9.01 1.63
N GLU A 144 3.56 8.52 2.29
CA GLU A 144 3.57 8.29 3.73
C GLU A 144 4.09 6.87 4.03
N LEU A 145 5.02 6.78 4.96
CA LEU A 145 5.69 5.55 5.36
C LEU A 145 5.61 5.40 6.89
N ASN A 146 5.30 4.20 7.36
CA ASN A 146 5.27 3.91 8.79
C ASN A 146 6.70 3.86 9.32
N GLY A 147 7.01 4.75 10.26
CA GLY A 147 8.36 4.90 10.80
C GLY A 147 8.63 3.95 11.97
N GLN A 148 9.87 3.50 12.04
CA GLN A 148 10.46 2.75 13.14
C GLN A 148 11.84 3.34 13.43
N THR A 149 12.26 3.39 14.69
CA THR A 149 13.57 3.96 15.04
C THR A 149 14.19 3.24 16.22
N ILE A 150 15.48 2.94 16.10
CA ILE A 150 16.34 2.50 17.18
C ILE A 150 17.26 3.65 17.56
N ALA A 151 16.99 4.23 18.72
CA ALA A 151 17.87 5.18 19.40
C ALA A 151 17.80 4.89 20.91
N PHE A 152 18.69 4.01 21.38
CA PHE A 152 18.77 3.64 22.80
C PHE A 152 19.96 4.32 23.47
N GLU A 153 19.74 4.76 24.71
CA GLU A 153 20.80 5.27 25.57
C GLU A 153 21.83 4.17 25.85
N GLY A 154 23.12 4.46 25.66
CA GLY A 154 24.22 3.50 25.83
C GLY A 154 24.54 2.66 24.59
N LEU A 155 23.70 2.65 23.56
CA LEU A 155 24.08 2.11 22.24
C LEU A 155 24.90 3.16 21.49
N PRO A 156 26.12 2.85 21.02
CA PRO A 156 26.92 3.77 20.21
C PRO A 156 26.12 4.32 19.02
N ARG A 157 26.30 5.63 18.74
CA ARG A 157 25.54 6.33 17.68
C ARG A 157 25.72 5.69 16.31
N GLU A 158 26.85 5.04 16.10
CA GLU A 158 27.16 4.33 14.87
C GLU A 158 26.26 3.09 14.62
N HIS A 159 25.41 2.72 15.57
CA HIS A 159 24.44 1.63 15.49
C HIS A 159 22.98 2.12 15.51
N TRP A 160 22.76 3.43 15.58
CA TRP A 160 21.42 4.01 15.48
C TRP A 160 20.91 3.83 14.06
N ARG A 161 19.67 3.37 13.94
CA ARG A 161 19.01 3.14 12.65
C ARG A 161 17.57 3.63 12.72
N SER A 162 17.17 4.32 11.67
CA SER A 162 15.79 4.73 11.48
C SER A 162 15.31 4.17 10.15
N GLU A 163 14.12 3.58 10.14
CA GLU A 163 13.53 2.97 8.96
C GLU A 163 12.09 3.46 8.82
N ALA A 164 11.63 3.66 7.60
CA ALA A 164 10.21 3.82 7.35
C ALA A 164 9.80 2.99 6.15
N THR A 165 8.65 2.34 6.23
CA THR A 165 8.16 1.47 5.18
C THR A 165 6.66 1.51 5.03
N ASN A 166 6.20 1.31 3.80
CA ASN A 166 4.81 0.99 3.50
C ASN A 166 4.72 -0.38 2.81
N ASP A 167 5.55 -1.34 3.20
CA ASP A 167 5.61 -2.70 2.64
C ASP A 167 6.13 -2.80 1.18
N LEU A 168 5.96 -1.74 0.38
CA LEU A 168 6.45 -1.68 -1.00
C LEU A 168 7.72 -0.84 -1.13
N ILE A 169 7.82 0.22 -0.34
CA ILE A 169 8.98 1.10 -0.27
C ILE A 169 9.55 1.02 1.13
N ARG A 170 10.88 0.99 1.21
CA ARG A 170 11.61 1.07 2.47
C ARG A 170 12.69 2.12 2.37
N ILE A 171 12.65 3.09 3.28
CA ILE A 171 13.73 4.06 3.48
C ILE A 171 14.45 3.69 4.76
N SER A 172 15.76 3.53 4.70
CA SER A 172 16.61 3.23 5.85
C SER A 172 17.71 4.28 5.95
N ILE A 173 17.81 4.91 7.13
CA ILE A 173 18.85 5.87 7.48
C ILE A 173 19.78 5.19 8.47
N LEU A 174 21.03 4.99 8.05
CA LEU A 174 22.09 4.43 8.88
C LEU A 174 23.29 5.39 8.86
N ARG A 175 23.59 6.01 10.01
CA ARG A 175 24.62 7.06 10.15
C ARG A 175 24.41 8.24 9.18
N GLN A 176 25.18 8.27 8.09
CA GLN A 176 25.14 9.26 7.01
C GLN A 176 24.73 8.62 5.67
N SER A 177 24.47 7.32 5.67
CA SER A 177 23.99 6.59 4.49
C SER A 177 22.48 6.49 4.52
N VAL A 178 21.86 6.76 3.38
CA VAL A 178 20.43 6.60 3.19
C VAL A 178 20.23 5.61 2.06
N THR A 179 19.44 4.59 2.33
CA THR A 179 19.10 3.56 1.36
C THR A 179 17.61 3.58 1.14
N VAL A 180 17.19 3.67 -0.11
CA VAL A 180 15.80 3.49 -0.50
C VAL A 180 15.73 2.21 -1.32
N LYS A 181 14.82 1.32 -0.93
CA LYS A 181 14.58 0.05 -1.62
C LYS A 181 13.13 -0.05 -2.06
N PHE A 182 12.94 -0.51 -3.28
CA PHE A 182 11.66 -1.02 -3.76
C PHE A 182 11.60 -2.52 -3.48
N LEU A 183 10.63 -2.94 -2.67
CA LEU A 183 10.47 -4.31 -2.23
C LEU A 183 9.63 -5.09 -3.25
N ALA A 184 10.19 -5.30 -4.45
CA ALA A 184 9.47 -5.89 -5.58
C ALA A 184 8.84 -7.26 -5.28
N ALA A 185 9.46 -8.09 -4.43
CA ALA A 185 8.88 -9.38 -4.02
C ALA A 185 7.51 -9.20 -3.34
N GLN A 186 7.32 -8.13 -2.58
CA GLN A 186 6.04 -7.86 -1.89
C GLN A 186 4.91 -7.46 -2.85
N LEU A 187 5.21 -7.04 -4.08
CA LEU A 187 4.17 -6.78 -5.08
C LEU A 187 3.43 -8.05 -5.49
N LEU A 188 4.14 -9.18 -5.56
CA LEU A 188 3.62 -10.44 -6.08
C LEU A 188 2.96 -11.28 -4.96
N ASP A 189 3.52 -11.25 -3.76
CA ASP A 189 3.12 -12.18 -2.68
C ASP A 189 1.87 -11.75 -1.90
N ARG A 190 1.31 -10.57 -2.17
CA ARG A 190 0.25 -9.97 -1.33
C ARG A 190 -0.76 -9.17 -2.15
N THR A 191 -1.98 -9.09 -1.64
CA THR A 191 -2.97 -8.12 -2.13
C THR A 191 -2.72 -6.75 -1.49
N HIS A 192 -2.89 -5.70 -2.29
CA HIS A 192 -2.68 -4.32 -1.85
C HIS A 192 -3.85 -3.45 -2.26
N SER A 193 -4.07 -2.37 -1.52
CA SER A 193 -4.94 -1.28 -1.99
C SER A 193 -4.38 -0.70 -3.30
N LEU A 194 -5.23 -0.57 -4.31
CA LEU A 194 -4.86 -0.01 -5.60
C LEU A 194 -4.23 1.38 -5.50
N ASP A 195 -4.78 2.27 -4.69
CA ASP A 195 -4.23 3.62 -4.49
C ASP A 195 -2.87 3.61 -3.78
N ARG A 196 -2.63 2.62 -2.92
CA ARG A 196 -1.32 2.45 -2.27
C ARG A 196 -0.28 1.96 -3.28
N LEU A 197 -0.65 1.04 -4.16
CA LEU A 197 0.22 0.57 -5.24
C LEU A 197 0.57 1.70 -6.20
N ILE A 198 -0.44 2.44 -6.70
CA ILE A 198 -0.25 3.58 -7.61
C ILE A 198 0.71 4.59 -6.99
N ARG A 199 0.44 5.05 -5.77
CA ARG A 199 1.30 6.04 -5.08
C ARG A 199 2.73 5.52 -4.87
N SER A 200 2.90 4.23 -4.59
CA SER A 200 4.22 3.64 -4.39
C SER A 200 5.02 3.55 -5.70
N VAL A 201 4.37 3.14 -6.79
CA VAL A 201 5.01 3.07 -8.11
C VAL A 201 5.30 4.48 -8.64
N GLU A 202 4.37 5.42 -8.49
CA GLU A 202 4.57 6.83 -8.85
C GLU A 202 5.73 7.45 -8.09
N PHE A 203 5.78 7.29 -6.77
CA PHE A 203 6.89 7.77 -5.96
C PHE A 203 8.22 7.19 -6.44
N TRP A 204 8.28 5.89 -6.70
CA TRP A 204 9.51 5.24 -7.16
C TRP A 204 9.96 5.74 -8.54
N LEU A 205 9.04 5.82 -9.50
CA LEU A 205 9.33 6.36 -10.83
C LEU A 205 9.83 7.80 -10.74
N SER A 206 9.15 8.67 -10.00
CA SER A 206 9.61 10.04 -9.78
C SER A 206 11.00 10.07 -9.14
N LEU A 207 11.26 9.22 -8.15
CA LEU A 207 12.56 9.17 -7.48
C LEU A 207 13.69 8.81 -8.44
N VAL A 208 13.46 7.88 -9.37
CA VAL A 208 14.44 7.50 -10.40
C VAL A 208 14.59 8.62 -11.43
N SER A 209 13.49 9.17 -11.95
CA SER A 209 13.50 10.23 -12.97
C SER A 209 14.14 11.53 -12.47
N CYS A 210 13.98 11.88 -11.19
CA CYS A 210 14.58 13.07 -10.59
C CYS A 210 16.01 12.84 -10.05
N GLY A 211 16.68 11.75 -10.45
CA GLY A 211 18.07 11.48 -10.08
C GLY A 211 18.27 11.21 -8.58
N GLY A 212 17.26 10.66 -7.91
CA GLY A 212 17.33 10.26 -6.50
C GLY A 212 17.30 11.42 -5.51
N ARG A 213 16.81 12.60 -5.90
CA ARG A 213 16.62 13.77 -5.01
C ARG A 213 15.32 13.64 -4.23
N PHE A 214 15.40 13.61 -2.90
CA PHE A 214 14.22 13.55 -2.05
C PHE A 214 14.47 14.16 -0.68
N ARG A 215 13.40 14.47 0.06
CA ARG A 215 13.44 14.91 1.46
C ARG A 215 12.47 14.10 2.31
N ILE A 216 12.72 14.05 3.62
CA ILE A 216 11.86 13.38 4.59
C ILE A 216 11.30 14.42 5.55
N LEU A 217 9.97 14.54 5.54
CA LEU A 217 9.24 15.36 6.48
C LEU A 217 8.80 14.47 7.64
N LYS A 218 9.31 14.76 8.83
CA LYS A 218 8.68 14.32 10.07
C LYS A 218 7.69 15.42 10.46
N LEU A 219 6.48 15.10 10.92
CA LEU A 219 5.38 16.05 11.21
C LEU A 219 5.77 17.33 11.98
N ASN A 220 6.93 17.37 12.65
CA ASN A 220 7.46 18.56 13.32
C ASN A 220 8.93 18.92 13.00
N ARG A 221 9.63 18.23 12.09
CA ARG A 221 11.04 18.51 11.71
C ARG A 221 11.34 18.12 10.26
N TYR A 222 11.82 19.08 9.48
CA TYR A 222 12.37 18.86 8.14
C TYR A 222 13.75 18.21 8.23
N SER A 223 13.98 17.13 7.48
CA SER A 223 15.34 16.65 7.20
C SER A 223 16.00 17.50 6.12
N PRO A 224 17.35 17.60 6.05
CA PRO A 224 18.01 18.18 4.88
C PRO A 224 17.68 17.38 3.61
N ASP A 225 17.82 18.03 2.45
CA ASP A 225 17.69 17.39 1.14
C ASP A 225 18.71 16.26 0.99
N MET A 226 18.24 15.11 0.53
CA MET A 226 19.05 13.90 0.38
C MET A 226 19.17 13.55 -1.10
N GLN A 227 20.35 13.04 -1.49
CA GLN A 227 20.61 12.55 -2.83
C GLN A 227 21.11 11.11 -2.77
N ILE A 228 20.41 10.21 -3.46
CA ILE A 228 20.81 8.80 -3.59
C ILE A 228 21.81 8.70 -4.74
N LYS A 229 23.04 8.25 -4.44
CA LYS A 229 24.04 7.98 -5.48
C LYS A 229 23.82 6.60 -6.08
N GLY A 230 23.89 6.49 -7.41
CA GLY A 230 23.93 5.21 -8.12
C GLY A 230 22.58 4.52 -8.35
N MET A 231 21.47 5.28 -8.41
CA MET A 231 20.23 4.73 -8.95
C MET A 231 20.40 4.41 -10.44
N THR A 232 20.19 3.15 -10.81
CA THR A 232 20.21 2.69 -12.20
C THR A 232 18.82 2.79 -12.82
N SER A 233 18.71 3.48 -13.96
CA SER A 233 17.48 3.77 -14.73
C SER A 233 16.86 2.57 -15.47
N ASN A 234 17.41 1.35 -15.32
CA ASN A 234 17.00 0.21 -16.13
C ASN A 234 15.61 -0.37 -15.79
N LEU A 235 14.96 0.11 -14.72
CA LEU A 235 13.63 -0.36 -14.28
C LEU A 235 12.47 0.49 -14.81
N ASP A 236 12.73 1.65 -15.42
CA ASP A 236 11.70 2.64 -15.75
C ASP A 236 10.60 2.11 -16.69
N PRO A 237 10.90 1.44 -17.83
CA PRO A 237 9.84 1.07 -18.78
C PRO A 237 8.87 0.00 -18.28
N VAL A 238 9.33 -0.90 -17.40
CA VAL A 238 8.48 -1.96 -16.83
C VAL A 238 7.55 -1.38 -15.78
N LEU A 239 8.05 -0.47 -14.96
CA LEU A 239 7.27 0.20 -13.93
C LEU A 239 6.31 1.24 -14.52
N GLU A 240 6.68 1.93 -15.60
CA GLU A 240 5.78 2.80 -16.36
C GLU A 240 4.58 2.02 -16.90
N ARG A 241 4.80 0.90 -17.58
CA ARG A 241 3.71 0.03 -18.06
C ARG A 241 2.87 -0.52 -16.91
N GLY A 242 3.50 -0.87 -15.80
CA GLY A 242 2.82 -1.29 -14.58
C GLY A 242 1.94 -0.19 -14.00
N LEU A 243 2.41 1.05 -14.01
CA LEU A 243 1.65 2.21 -13.56
C LEU A 243 0.46 2.49 -14.47
N ASP A 244 0.64 2.40 -15.79
CA ASP A 244 -0.45 2.56 -16.76
C ASP A 244 -1.54 1.51 -16.56
N LEU A 245 -1.16 0.26 -16.32
CA LEU A 245 -2.08 -0.81 -15.97
C LEU A 245 -2.85 -0.51 -14.68
N LEU A 246 -2.16 -0.07 -13.62
CA LEU A 246 -2.80 0.29 -12.35
C LEU A 246 -3.77 1.48 -12.52
N LYS A 247 -3.39 2.50 -13.31
CA LYS A 247 -4.25 3.63 -13.66
C LYS A 247 -5.47 3.20 -14.47
N ALA A 248 -5.30 2.29 -15.43
CA ALA A 248 -6.39 1.71 -16.19
C ALA A 248 -7.39 0.97 -15.28
N ALA A 249 -6.88 0.11 -14.38
CA ALA A 249 -7.70 -0.55 -13.37
C ALA A 249 -8.44 0.46 -12.48
N ARG A 250 -7.79 1.54 -12.05
CA ARG A 250 -8.42 2.59 -11.23
C ARG A 250 -9.56 3.27 -11.98
N THR A 251 -9.39 3.55 -13.27
CA THR A 251 -10.46 4.13 -14.10
C THR A 251 -11.68 3.22 -14.17
N LEU A 252 -11.48 1.90 -14.31
CA LEU A 252 -12.57 0.92 -14.34
C LEU A 252 -13.30 0.82 -12.99
N TYR A 253 -12.56 0.73 -11.89
CA TYR A 253 -13.14 0.71 -10.55
C TYR A 253 -13.92 1.99 -10.22
N ALA A 254 -13.35 3.16 -10.57
CA ALA A 254 -14.01 4.45 -10.37
C ALA A 254 -15.29 4.56 -11.21
N TYR A 255 -15.28 4.05 -12.45
CA TYR A 255 -16.47 4.01 -13.30
C TYR A 255 -17.59 3.15 -12.69
N CYS A 256 -17.21 2.03 -12.07
CA CYS A 256 -18.13 1.12 -11.39
C CYS A 256 -18.46 1.55 -9.95
N GLN A 257 -17.98 2.71 -9.49
CA GLN A 257 -18.20 3.25 -8.14
C GLN A 257 -17.75 2.31 -7.02
N ILE A 258 -16.61 1.62 -7.23
CA ILE A 258 -16.02 0.71 -6.25
C ILE A 258 -14.88 1.45 -5.55
N ASP A 259 -15.09 1.76 -4.27
CA ASP A 259 -14.11 2.45 -3.45
C ASP A 259 -13.06 1.50 -2.89
N SER A 260 -11.80 1.96 -2.86
CA SER A 260 -10.68 1.28 -2.19
C SER A 260 -10.48 -0.20 -2.54
N PRO A 261 -10.44 -0.58 -3.83
CA PRO A 261 -10.28 -1.98 -4.22
C PRO A 261 -8.91 -2.53 -3.77
N THR A 262 -8.92 -3.78 -3.33
CA THR A 262 -7.72 -4.58 -3.08
C THR A 262 -7.45 -5.47 -4.28
N ILE A 263 -6.21 -5.51 -4.74
CA ILE A 263 -5.82 -6.21 -5.96
C ILE A 263 -4.55 -7.03 -5.75
N SER A 264 -4.45 -8.15 -6.46
CA SER A 264 -3.19 -8.84 -6.73
C SER A 264 -2.53 -8.23 -7.97
N TYR A 265 -1.29 -7.76 -7.85
CA TYR A 265 -0.56 -7.19 -8.99
C TYR A 265 -0.31 -8.26 -10.07
N GLU A 266 -0.02 -9.49 -9.65
CA GLU A 266 0.18 -10.63 -10.55
C GLU A 266 -1.06 -10.86 -11.44
N SER A 267 -2.24 -10.97 -10.82
CA SER A 267 -3.50 -11.20 -11.53
C SER A 267 -3.85 -10.09 -12.52
N LEU A 268 -3.50 -8.84 -12.23
CA LEU A 268 -3.69 -7.74 -13.19
C LEU A 268 -2.73 -7.87 -14.37
N THR A 269 -1.46 -8.21 -14.12
CA THR A 269 -0.45 -8.28 -15.19
C THR A 269 -0.75 -9.38 -16.21
N GLU A 270 -1.33 -10.50 -15.80
CA GLU A 270 -1.78 -11.57 -16.71
C GLU A 270 -2.83 -11.08 -17.72
N ARG A 271 -3.63 -10.08 -17.33
CA ARG A 271 -4.75 -9.54 -18.12
C ARG A 271 -4.52 -8.12 -18.60
N ALA A 272 -3.26 -7.65 -18.55
CA ALA A 272 -2.93 -6.25 -18.76
C ALA A 272 -3.52 -5.66 -20.05
N ARG A 273 -3.45 -6.40 -21.17
CA ARG A 273 -4.00 -5.96 -22.46
C ARG A 273 -5.52 -5.75 -22.41
N GLN A 274 -6.25 -6.68 -21.80
CA GLN A 274 -7.72 -6.60 -21.71
C GLN A 274 -8.14 -5.41 -20.84
N ILE A 275 -7.45 -5.21 -19.72
CA ILE A 275 -7.72 -4.12 -18.77
C ILE A 275 -7.44 -2.76 -19.39
N ILE A 276 -6.28 -2.61 -20.05
CA ILE A 276 -5.91 -1.37 -20.74
C ILE A 276 -6.92 -1.08 -21.85
N HIS A 277 -7.22 -2.07 -22.70
CA HIS A 277 -8.21 -1.90 -23.78
C HIS A 277 -9.58 -1.49 -23.24
N ALA A 278 -10.07 -2.14 -22.19
CA ALA A 278 -11.34 -1.79 -21.57
C ALA A 278 -11.36 -0.36 -21.01
N ALA A 279 -10.28 0.05 -20.34
CA ALA A 279 -10.16 1.43 -19.85
C ALA A 279 -10.08 2.45 -20.99
N GLN A 280 -9.44 2.09 -22.11
CA GLN A 280 -9.39 2.93 -23.32
C GLN A 280 -10.78 3.14 -23.94
N GLN A 281 -11.64 2.12 -23.90
CA GLN A 281 -13.02 2.30 -24.35
C GLN A 281 -13.74 3.35 -23.52
N LEU A 282 -13.46 3.46 -22.22
CA LEU A 282 -14.02 4.54 -21.43
C LEU A 282 -13.60 5.92 -21.94
N ASP A 283 -12.41 6.16 -22.49
CA ASP A 283 -12.01 7.48 -23.01
C ASP A 283 -12.49 7.72 -24.46
N LEU A 284 -13.29 8.78 -24.71
CA LEU A 284 -13.77 9.12 -26.05
C LEU A 284 -12.65 9.31 -27.07
N ARG A 285 -11.51 9.90 -26.69
CA ARG A 285 -10.42 10.16 -27.64
C ARG A 285 -9.80 8.85 -28.11
N GLN A 286 -9.63 7.90 -27.21
CA GLN A 286 -9.05 6.58 -27.50
C GLN A 286 -10.07 5.65 -28.16
N ALA A 287 -11.35 5.78 -27.79
CA ALA A 287 -12.45 5.07 -28.43
C ALA A 287 -12.73 5.58 -29.87
N ALA A 288 -12.48 6.86 -30.17
CA ALA A 288 -12.63 7.40 -31.53
C ALA A 288 -11.64 6.77 -32.54
N ASP A 289 -10.47 6.34 -32.03
CA ASP A 289 -9.47 5.58 -32.79
C ASP A 289 -9.80 4.08 -32.85
N SER A 290 -10.74 3.60 -32.03
CA SER A 290 -11.25 2.22 -32.01
C SER A 290 -12.47 2.13 -32.93
N TRP A 291 -12.27 1.57 -34.13
CA TRP A 291 -13.29 1.49 -35.18
C TRP A 291 -13.98 0.13 -35.10
N VAL A 292 -15.31 0.13 -35.01
CA VAL A 292 -16.09 -1.09 -35.18
C VAL A 292 -16.29 -1.32 -36.67
N ILE A 293 -15.78 -2.45 -37.15
CA ILE A 293 -15.95 -2.90 -38.53
C ILE A 293 -17.14 -3.84 -38.56
N CYS A 294 -18.12 -3.52 -39.40
CA CYS A 294 -19.23 -4.42 -39.68
C CYS A 294 -19.12 -4.87 -41.13
N GLU A 295 -19.04 -6.19 -41.34
CA GLU A 295 -19.18 -6.76 -42.67
C GLU A 295 -20.66 -6.94 -42.99
N CYS A 296 -21.11 -6.30 -44.07
CA CYS A 296 -22.47 -6.44 -44.55
C CYS A 296 -22.49 -7.23 -45.85
N ARG A 297 -23.52 -8.07 -46.03
CA ARG A 297 -23.77 -8.64 -47.35
C ARG A 297 -24.06 -7.51 -48.34
N PRO A 298 -23.50 -7.54 -49.57
CA PRO A 298 -23.64 -6.46 -50.54
C PRO A 298 -25.09 -6.05 -50.81
N GLU A 299 -26.01 -7.01 -50.81
CA GLU A 299 -27.45 -6.80 -51.00
C GLU A 299 -28.15 -5.97 -49.91
N ASN A 300 -27.56 -5.87 -48.72
CA ASN A 300 -28.16 -5.16 -47.57
C ASN A 300 -27.54 -3.78 -47.32
N VAL A 301 -26.54 -3.37 -48.11
CA VAL A 301 -25.77 -2.14 -47.89
C VAL A 301 -26.64 -0.89 -48.02
N GLU A 302 -27.49 -0.82 -49.05
CA GLU A 302 -28.34 0.35 -49.30
C GLU A 302 -29.41 0.53 -48.21
N GLU A 303 -30.09 -0.55 -47.82
CA GLU A 303 -31.09 -0.53 -46.74
C GLU A 303 -30.47 -0.12 -45.40
N LEU A 304 -29.29 -0.66 -45.08
CA LEU A 304 -28.59 -0.30 -43.84
C LEU A 304 -28.11 1.14 -43.90
N ALA A 305 -27.59 1.61 -45.02
CA ALA A 305 -27.15 3.00 -45.19
C ALA A 305 -28.32 4.00 -44.98
N GLU A 306 -29.51 3.69 -45.48
CA GLU A 306 -30.71 4.52 -45.28
C GLU A 306 -31.12 4.56 -43.80
N ARG A 307 -31.07 3.41 -43.10
CA ARG A 307 -31.37 3.35 -41.65
C ARG A 307 -30.36 4.08 -40.79
N LEU A 308 -29.08 4.08 -41.18
CA LEU A 308 -28.00 4.75 -40.46
C LEU A 308 -27.93 6.27 -40.74
N SER A 309 -28.62 6.76 -41.79
CA SER A 309 -28.55 8.15 -42.24
C SER A 309 -29.05 9.18 -41.23
N GLY A 310 -29.89 8.78 -40.28
CA GLY A 310 -30.42 9.70 -39.26
C GLY A 310 -29.53 9.88 -38.03
N GLY A 311 -28.39 9.19 -37.95
CA GLY A 311 -27.44 9.27 -36.83
C GLY A 311 -27.51 8.03 -35.93
N VAL A 312 -26.37 7.44 -35.60
CA VAL A 312 -26.34 6.09 -35.04
C VAL A 312 -25.76 6.14 -33.64
N THR A 313 -26.36 5.40 -32.72
CA THR A 313 -25.78 5.19 -31.38
C THR A 313 -25.30 3.74 -31.26
N LEU A 314 -24.00 3.57 -31.01
CA LEU A 314 -23.41 2.29 -30.68
C LEU A 314 -23.44 2.09 -29.17
N LEU A 315 -24.12 1.05 -28.71
CA LEU A 315 -24.07 0.62 -27.31
C LEU A 315 -23.03 -0.49 -27.16
N MET A 316 -22.06 -0.30 -26.28
CA MET A 316 -21.08 -1.32 -25.95
C MET A 316 -21.19 -1.72 -24.49
N THR A 317 -21.09 -3.02 -24.22
CA THR A 317 -21.06 -3.59 -22.87
C THR A 317 -19.84 -4.49 -22.74
N PHE A 318 -19.03 -4.30 -21.70
CA PHE A 318 -17.79 -5.07 -21.52
C PHE A 318 -17.77 -5.73 -20.15
N PRO A 319 -17.57 -7.06 -20.07
CA PRO A 319 -17.05 -7.68 -18.87
C PRO A 319 -15.53 -7.56 -18.83
N VAL A 320 -14.96 -7.29 -17.67
CA VAL A 320 -13.51 -7.24 -17.45
C VAL A 320 -13.17 -7.92 -16.14
N ASP A 321 -12.25 -8.88 -16.22
CA ASP A 321 -11.75 -9.58 -15.05
C ASP A 321 -10.47 -8.91 -14.53
N LEU A 322 -10.55 -8.35 -13.32
CA LEU A 322 -9.47 -7.68 -12.61
C LEU A 322 -8.83 -8.58 -11.54
N GLY A 323 -8.98 -9.90 -11.67
CA GLY A 323 -8.47 -10.89 -10.74
C GLY A 323 -9.46 -11.12 -9.61
N ASP A 324 -9.43 -10.24 -8.61
CA ASP A 324 -10.32 -10.35 -7.45
C ASP A 324 -11.78 -9.97 -7.74
N ASP A 325 -11.98 -9.16 -8.77
CA ASP A 325 -13.29 -8.64 -9.16
C ASP A 325 -13.52 -8.85 -10.65
N ILE A 326 -14.76 -9.17 -11.02
CA ILE A 326 -15.21 -9.10 -12.40
C ILE A 326 -16.14 -7.90 -12.49
N LEU A 327 -15.81 -6.94 -13.34
CA LEU A 327 -16.59 -5.73 -13.55
C LEU A 327 -17.34 -5.83 -14.87
N ALA A 328 -18.53 -5.23 -14.92
CA ALA A 328 -19.25 -4.97 -16.14
C ALA A 328 -19.51 -3.47 -16.27
N PHE A 329 -19.30 -2.91 -17.45
CA PHE A 329 -19.65 -1.53 -17.73
C PHE A 329 -20.23 -1.35 -19.12
N SER A 330 -21.00 -0.28 -19.29
CA SER A 330 -21.68 0.06 -20.53
C SER A 330 -21.44 1.50 -20.92
N VAL A 331 -21.21 1.72 -22.21
CA VAL A 331 -21.02 3.06 -22.78
C VAL A 331 -21.78 3.13 -24.09
N ALA A 332 -22.43 4.27 -24.32
CA ALA A 332 -23.03 4.59 -25.61
C ALA A 332 -22.18 5.64 -26.34
N TYR A 333 -22.03 5.49 -27.66
CA TYR A 333 -21.35 6.47 -28.51
C TYR A 333 -22.29 6.92 -29.62
N ALA A 334 -22.36 8.22 -29.88
CA ALA A 334 -22.81 8.65 -31.19
C ALA A 334 -21.71 8.30 -32.19
N VAL A 335 -22.07 7.70 -33.31
CA VAL A 335 -21.11 7.28 -34.33
C VAL A 335 -21.46 7.87 -35.69
N ARG A 336 -20.42 8.19 -36.46
CA ARG A 336 -20.53 8.54 -37.88
C ARG A 336 -20.18 7.30 -38.72
N PRO A 337 -21.12 6.79 -39.54
CA PRO A 337 -20.84 5.70 -40.46
C PRO A 337 -19.95 6.16 -41.61
N GLU A 338 -18.94 5.36 -41.97
CA GLU A 338 -18.11 5.50 -43.16
C GLU A 338 -18.13 4.16 -43.93
N TRP A 339 -18.65 4.17 -45.15
CA TRP A 339 -18.73 2.99 -46.00
C TRP A 339 -17.48 2.85 -46.87
N ARG A 340 -16.96 1.61 -46.98
CA ARG A 340 -15.90 1.21 -47.92
C ARG A 340 -16.31 -0.08 -48.61
N GLY A 341 -17.05 0.02 -49.71
CA GLY A 341 -17.64 -1.14 -50.37
C GLY A 341 -18.68 -1.82 -49.47
N ALA A 342 -18.50 -3.10 -49.19
CA ALA A 342 -19.36 -3.89 -48.30
C ALA A 342 -19.03 -3.74 -46.80
N THR A 343 -18.02 -2.95 -46.47
CA THR A 343 -17.54 -2.74 -45.10
C THR A 343 -18.04 -1.42 -44.55
N LEU A 344 -18.66 -1.45 -43.37
CA LEU A 344 -19.06 -0.26 -42.62
C LEU A 344 -18.09 -0.02 -41.46
N LYS A 345 -17.51 1.17 -41.41
CA LYS A 345 -16.71 1.64 -40.26
C LYS A 345 -17.53 2.64 -39.45
N LEU A 346 -17.61 2.43 -38.14
CA LEU A 346 -18.28 3.36 -37.22
C LEU A 346 -17.24 4.18 -36.46
N HIS A 347 -17.28 5.50 -36.62
CA HIS A 347 -16.39 6.43 -35.93
C HIS A 347 -17.10 7.10 -34.77
N ALA A 348 -16.66 6.89 -33.53
CA ALA A 348 -17.24 7.56 -32.37
C ALA A 348 -17.01 9.08 -32.45
N THR A 349 -18.07 9.86 -32.24
CA THR A 349 -18.07 11.33 -32.26
C THR A 349 -18.38 11.93 -30.89
N SER A 350 -19.16 11.24 -30.07
CA SER A 350 -19.44 11.60 -28.68
C SER A 350 -19.62 10.37 -27.80
N ARG A 351 -19.42 10.52 -26.49
CA ARG A 351 -19.50 9.45 -25.48
C ARG A 351 -20.54 9.79 -24.42
N PHE A 352 -21.42 8.83 -24.14
CA PHE A 352 -22.41 8.87 -23.06
C PHE A 352 -22.15 7.73 -22.10
N PRO A 353 -21.57 8.00 -20.91
CA PRO A 353 -21.41 6.97 -19.90
C PRO A 353 -22.80 6.54 -19.41
N LEU A 354 -23.00 5.24 -19.26
CA LEU A 354 -24.23 4.68 -18.76
C LEU A 354 -23.99 4.14 -17.34
N ARG A 355 -23.70 2.85 -17.19
CA ARG A 355 -23.63 2.18 -15.89
C ARG A 355 -22.45 1.24 -15.82
N GLY A 356 -21.84 1.15 -14.64
CA GLY A 356 -20.90 0.11 -14.26
C GLY A 356 -21.36 -0.63 -13.00
N CYS A 357 -20.98 -1.89 -12.87
CA CYS A 357 -21.17 -2.65 -11.63
C CYS A 357 -20.12 -3.75 -11.48
N ARG A 358 -20.01 -4.26 -10.26
CA ARG A 358 -19.32 -5.52 -9.96
C ARG A 358 -20.28 -6.68 -10.22
N LEU A 359 -19.81 -7.71 -10.94
CA LEU A 359 -20.55 -8.97 -11.12
C LEU A 359 -20.29 -9.90 -9.93
N GLU A 360 -21.29 -10.70 -9.55
CA GLU A 360 -21.09 -11.70 -8.50
C GLU A 360 -20.29 -12.88 -9.05
N ARG A 361 -19.33 -13.36 -8.25
CA ARG A 361 -18.42 -14.45 -8.66
C ARG A 361 -19.09 -15.81 -8.80
N ASN A 362 -20.27 -15.99 -8.21
CA ASN A 362 -20.95 -17.29 -8.19
C ASN A 362 -21.60 -17.63 -9.54
N ASP A 363 -22.05 -16.61 -10.29
CA ASP A 363 -22.64 -16.78 -11.63
C ASP A 363 -22.43 -15.51 -12.49
N PRO A 364 -21.19 -15.19 -12.88
CA PRO A 364 -20.87 -13.93 -13.56
C PRO A 364 -21.51 -13.84 -14.95
N VAL A 365 -21.82 -14.97 -15.59
CA VAL A 365 -22.46 -15.00 -16.91
C VAL A 365 -23.90 -14.51 -16.80
N LYS A 366 -24.67 -15.09 -15.87
CA LYS A 366 -26.07 -14.69 -15.66
C LYS A 366 -26.20 -13.26 -15.16
N ASP A 367 -25.29 -12.81 -14.33
CA ASP A 367 -25.25 -11.42 -13.87
C ASP A 367 -24.94 -10.45 -15.01
N TYR A 368 -24.02 -10.83 -15.90
CA TYR A 368 -23.73 -10.04 -17.09
C TYR A 368 -24.93 -9.98 -18.04
N GLU A 369 -25.62 -11.11 -18.29
CA GLU A 369 -26.84 -11.13 -19.09
C GLU A 369 -27.93 -10.21 -18.49
N SER A 370 -28.09 -10.26 -17.16
CA SER A 370 -29.02 -9.40 -16.43
C SER A 370 -28.63 -7.92 -16.52
N PHE A 371 -27.33 -7.62 -16.44
CA PHE A 371 -26.79 -6.28 -16.66
C PHE A 371 -27.12 -5.77 -18.07
N VAL A 372 -26.82 -6.54 -19.11
CA VAL A 372 -27.09 -6.17 -20.51
C VAL A 372 -28.59 -5.96 -20.74
N ALA A 373 -29.45 -6.83 -20.21
CA ALA A 373 -30.89 -6.69 -20.29
C ALA A 373 -31.39 -5.38 -19.64
N GLY A 374 -30.83 -5.03 -18.47
CA GLY A 374 -31.11 -3.76 -17.79
C GLY A 374 -30.74 -2.55 -18.64
N ILE A 375 -29.53 -2.53 -19.23
CA ILE A 375 -29.09 -1.42 -20.08
C ILE A 375 -29.99 -1.26 -21.31
N ARG A 376 -30.35 -2.35 -21.99
CA ARG A 376 -31.27 -2.30 -23.14
C ARG A 376 -32.62 -1.67 -22.75
N GLY A 377 -33.11 -1.99 -21.55
CA GLY A 377 -34.34 -1.42 -21.00
C GLY A 377 -34.25 0.06 -20.61
N GLU A 378 -33.09 0.55 -20.15
CA GLU A 378 -32.86 1.95 -19.75
C GLU A 378 -32.59 2.88 -20.94
N VAL A 379 -31.88 2.38 -21.94
CA VAL A 379 -31.46 3.17 -23.10
C VAL A 379 -32.60 3.30 -24.13
N SER A 380 -33.46 2.29 -24.28
CA SER A 380 -34.59 2.34 -25.20
C SER A 380 -35.58 3.50 -24.92
N PRO A 381 -35.89 3.86 -23.67
CA PRO A 381 -36.70 5.04 -23.33
C PRO A 381 -35.94 6.37 -23.47
N ALA A 382 -34.65 6.42 -23.10
CA ALA A 382 -33.86 7.65 -23.08
C ALA A 382 -33.46 8.16 -24.48
N LEU A 383 -33.32 7.25 -25.45
CA LEU A 383 -32.98 7.58 -26.85
C LEU A 383 -34.18 7.92 -27.75
N HIS A 384 -35.39 8.08 -27.20
CA HIS A 384 -36.55 8.54 -27.98
C HIS A 384 -36.40 9.96 -28.56
N ALA A 385 -35.31 10.69 -28.27
CA ALA A 385 -34.99 11.94 -28.93
C ALA A 385 -34.13 11.79 -30.20
N HIS A 386 -33.39 10.70 -30.42
CA HIS A 386 -32.63 10.47 -31.67
C HIS A 386 -32.32 8.97 -31.91
N ILE A 387 -33.03 8.39 -32.90
CA ILE A 387 -32.72 7.20 -33.75
C ILE A 387 -32.56 5.82 -33.06
N PRO A 388 -33.10 4.72 -33.64
CA PRO A 388 -32.96 3.35 -33.12
C PRO A 388 -31.53 2.91 -32.81
N LEU A 389 -31.39 2.34 -31.61
CA LEU A 389 -30.23 1.57 -31.16
C LEU A 389 -30.00 0.38 -32.10
N ILE A 390 -28.81 0.25 -32.66
CA ILE A 390 -28.40 -0.97 -33.36
C ILE A 390 -27.46 -1.71 -32.41
N VAL A 391 -27.97 -2.80 -31.82
CA VAL A 391 -27.14 -3.76 -31.10
C VAL A 391 -26.40 -4.56 -32.16
N ILE A 392 -25.10 -4.33 -32.29
CA ILE A 392 -24.23 -5.13 -33.14
C ILE A 392 -23.51 -6.09 -32.20
N ASP A 393 -23.89 -7.36 -32.22
CA ASP A 393 -23.10 -8.43 -31.62
C ASP A 393 -21.83 -8.58 -32.47
N ALA A 394 -20.82 -7.75 -32.19
CA ALA A 394 -19.52 -7.86 -32.82
C ALA A 394 -18.73 -8.96 -32.11
N GLU A 395 -18.53 -10.10 -32.77
CA GLU A 395 -17.41 -10.96 -32.40
C GLU A 395 -16.11 -10.14 -32.58
N PRO A 396 -15.24 -10.06 -31.58
CA PRO A 396 -13.98 -9.35 -31.72
C PRO A 396 -13.11 -10.10 -32.74
N THR A 397 -13.06 -9.60 -33.98
CA THR A 397 -12.06 -10.04 -34.95
C THR A 397 -10.69 -9.59 -34.45
N ALA A 398 -9.94 -10.56 -33.94
CA ALA A 398 -8.53 -10.42 -33.61
C ALA A 398 -7.73 -10.28 -34.92
N GLU A 399 -7.72 -9.09 -35.50
CA GLU A 399 -6.77 -8.73 -36.55
C GLU A 399 -6.12 -7.39 -36.20
N ALA A 400 -5.01 -7.49 -35.46
CA ALA A 400 -3.95 -6.50 -35.49
C ALA A 400 -2.70 -7.21 -36.02
N GLU A 401 -2.68 -7.46 -37.33
CA GLU A 401 -1.43 -7.70 -38.06
C GLU A 401 -0.88 -6.35 -38.55
N SER A 402 0.16 -5.86 -37.85
CA SER A 402 1.45 -5.38 -38.39
C SER A 402 2.15 -4.45 -37.39
#